data_AF-A0A8T5TQZ1-F1
#
_entry.id   AF-A0A8T5TQZ1-F1
#
_cell.length_a   1.000
_cell.length_b   1.000
_cell.length_c   1.000
_cell.angle_alpha   90.00
_cell.angle_beta   90.00
_cell.angle_gamma   90.00
#
_symmetry.space_group_name_H-M   'P 1'
#
loop_
_entity.id
_entity.type
_entity.pdbx_description
1 polymer ?
#
loop_
_entity_poly.entity_id
_entity_poly.type
_entity_poly.pdbx_seq_one_letter_code
_entity_poly.pdbx_strand_id
1 'polypeptide(L)'
;MIQQNLIVEKWLSIAQQNPWVRQRGSGDANDSCAFESPLSEQDFFQCGTIEELHSFLVRGNWMLGQPFYFQNLCFINQINAGDEWLVIRDGVAFESLTAEAMGYEEFKGWVKRVMKATEQDLRNLTY
;
A
#
# COMPACT_ATOMS: atom_id res chain seq x y z
N MET A 1 -7.97 5.37 -19.09
CA MET A 1 -6.60 4.83 -19.19
C MET A 1 -5.52 5.88 -18.85
N ILE A 2 -5.58 7.14 -19.30
CA ILE A 2 -4.52 8.15 -19.01
C ILE A 2 -4.43 8.54 -17.52
N GLN A 3 -5.56 8.71 -16.84
CA GLN A 3 -5.59 9.20 -15.45
C GLN A 3 -5.04 8.20 -14.42
N GLN A 4 -5.11 6.90 -14.72
CA GLN A 4 -4.72 5.83 -13.81
C GLN A 4 -3.20 5.59 -13.84
N ASN A 5 -2.54 5.86 -14.97
CA ASN A 5 -1.07 5.85 -15.02
C ASN A 5 -0.46 6.97 -14.15
N LEU A 6 -1.04 8.18 -14.24
CA LEU A 6 -0.51 9.35 -13.52
C LEU A 6 -0.54 9.23 -12.00
N ILE A 7 -1.48 8.46 -11.43
CA ILE A 7 -1.56 8.27 -9.98
C ILE A 7 -0.58 7.19 -9.50
N VAL A 8 -0.39 6.11 -10.27
CA VAL A 8 0.61 5.07 -10.00
C VAL A 8 2.01 5.65 -10.05
N GLU A 9 2.31 6.50 -11.04
CA GLU A 9 3.60 7.21 -11.13
C GLU A 9 3.89 8.04 -9.87
N LYS A 10 2.88 8.69 -9.28
CA LYS A 10 3.04 9.44 -8.02
C LYS A 10 3.34 8.52 -6.84
N TRP A 11 2.59 7.42 -6.71
CA TRP A 11 2.84 6.42 -5.66
C TRP A 11 4.23 5.82 -5.78
N LEU A 12 4.64 5.48 -7.01
CA LEU A 12 5.97 4.97 -7.28
C LEU A 12 7.04 6.00 -6.91
N SER A 13 6.86 7.27 -7.25
CA SER A 13 7.80 8.34 -6.87
C SER A 13 7.94 8.47 -5.35
N ILE A 14 6.84 8.39 -4.61
CA ILE A 14 6.84 8.38 -3.13
C ILE A 14 7.56 7.13 -2.62
N ALA A 15 7.26 5.96 -3.16
CA ALA A 15 7.87 4.70 -2.76
C ALA A 15 9.38 4.67 -3.03
N GLN A 16 9.84 5.22 -4.14
CA GLN A 16 11.26 5.30 -4.50
C GLN A 16 12.09 6.12 -3.51
N GLN A 17 11.47 7.09 -2.83
CA GLN A 17 12.13 7.87 -1.78
C GLN A 17 12.14 7.14 -0.42
N ASN A 18 11.38 6.06 -0.27
CA ASN A 18 11.30 5.29 0.96
C ASN A 18 12.20 4.03 0.88
N PRO A 19 13.25 3.92 1.72
CA PRO A 19 14.22 2.82 1.64
C PRO A 19 13.61 1.44 1.89
N TRP A 20 12.47 1.36 2.58
CA TRP A 20 11.81 0.10 2.95
C TRP A 20 10.93 -0.47 1.83
N VAL A 21 10.49 0.36 0.87
CA VAL A 21 9.53 -0.06 -0.16
C VAL A 21 9.94 0.25 -1.59
N ARG A 22 11.10 0.91 -1.80
CA ARG A 22 11.65 1.15 -3.14
C ARG A 22 12.10 -0.11 -3.87
N GLN A 23 12.24 -1.23 -3.15
CA GLN A 23 12.61 -2.54 -3.67
C GLN A 23 11.53 -3.57 -3.31
N ARG A 24 11.36 -4.53 -4.20
CA ARG A 24 10.58 -5.74 -4.00
C ARG A 24 11.51 -6.90 -3.69
N GLY A 25 11.19 -7.64 -2.64
CA GLY A 25 11.97 -8.80 -2.23
C GLY A 25 11.82 -9.12 -0.76
N SER A 26 12.80 -9.83 -0.19
CA SER A 26 12.81 -10.15 1.24
C SER A 26 13.54 -9.08 2.04
N GLY A 27 14.51 -8.39 1.45
CA GLY A 27 15.44 -7.54 2.21
C GLY A 27 16.31 -8.31 3.22
N ASP A 28 16.21 -9.64 3.31
CA ASP A 28 17.08 -10.48 4.12
C ASP A 28 18.23 -11.00 3.25
N ALA A 29 19.44 -10.58 3.58
CA ALA A 29 20.66 -11.01 2.89
C ALA A 29 20.92 -12.53 3.00
N ASN A 30 20.26 -13.22 3.93
CA ASN A 30 20.37 -14.66 4.12
C ASN A 30 19.25 -15.45 3.43
N ASP A 31 18.25 -14.79 2.85
CA ASP A 31 17.21 -15.49 2.10
C ASP A 31 17.68 -15.81 0.68
N SER A 32 18.26 -17.00 0.52
CA SER A 32 18.76 -17.50 -0.77
C SER A 32 17.66 -17.75 -1.81
N CYS A 33 16.39 -17.76 -1.40
CA CYS A 33 15.24 -17.96 -2.28
C CYS A 33 14.61 -16.62 -2.70
N ALA A 34 15.00 -15.51 -2.07
CA ALA A 34 14.50 -14.18 -2.39
C ALA A 34 15.13 -13.63 -3.67
N PHE A 35 14.32 -12.87 -4.40
CA PHE A 35 14.80 -11.97 -5.45
C PHE A 35 14.70 -10.54 -4.94
N GLU A 36 15.58 -9.67 -5.42
CA GLU A 36 15.50 -8.23 -5.17
C GLU A 36 15.35 -7.52 -6.51
N SER A 37 14.30 -6.73 -6.67
CA SER A 37 14.06 -5.94 -7.88
C SER A 37 13.51 -4.55 -7.53
N PRO A 38 13.86 -3.50 -8.28
CA PRO A 38 13.23 -2.19 -8.08
C PRO A 38 11.71 -2.27 -8.23
N LEU A 39 10.98 -1.56 -7.37
CA LEU A 39 9.55 -1.39 -7.56
C LEU A 39 9.27 -0.64 -8.87
N SER A 40 8.28 -1.09 -9.62
CA SER A 40 7.88 -0.55 -10.92
C SER A 40 6.37 -0.39 -11.01
N GLU A 41 5.90 0.37 -12.01
CA GLU A 41 4.46 0.60 -12.23
C GLU A 41 3.67 -0.69 -12.49
N GLN A 42 4.30 -1.68 -13.12
CA GLN A 42 3.68 -2.96 -13.47
C GLN A 42 3.35 -3.82 -12.24
N ASP A 43 3.94 -3.49 -11.09
CA ASP A 43 3.76 -4.25 -9.85
C ASP A 43 2.46 -3.88 -9.14
N PHE A 44 1.87 -2.71 -9.44
CA PHE A 44 0.66 -2.18 -8.83
C PHE A 44 -0.57 -2.98 -9.23
N PHE A 45 -1.11 -3.72 -8.27
CA PHE A 45 -2.32 -4.51 -8.48
C PHE A 45 -3.57 -3.74 -8.03
N GLN A 46 -4.52 -3.57 -8.95
CA GLN A 46 -5.81 -2.95 -8.67
C GLN A 46 -6.80 -3.96 -8.09
N CYS A 47 -7.29 -3.69 -6.89
CA CYS A 47 -8.44 -4.35 -6.33
C CYS A 47 -9.74 -3.70 -6.85
N GLY A 48 -10.69 -4.52 -7.29
CA GLY A 48 -12.01 -4.09 -7.73
C GLY A 48 -12.97 -3.77 -6.59
N THR A 49 -12.72 -4.29 -5.39
CA THR A 49 -13.58 -4.08 -4.21
C THR A 49 -12.77 -3.87 -2.93
N ILE A 50 -13.41 -3.27 -1.90
CA ILE A 50 -12.81 -3.14 -0.55
C ILE A 50 -12.60 -4.52 0.08
N GLU A 51 -13.49 -5.48 -0.20
CA GLU A 51 -13.36 -6.88 0.26
C GLU A 51 -12.10 -7.53 -0.30
N GLU A 52 -11.87 -7.42 -1.60
CA GLU A 52 -10.69 -7.97 -2.26
C GLU A 52 -9.42 -7.32 -1.70
N LEU A 53 -9.41 -5.99 -1.57
CA LEU A 53 -8.30 -5.26 -0.96
C LEU A 53 -8.02 -5.78 0.45
N HIS A 54 -9.04 -5.84 1.31
CA HIS A 54 -8.89 -6.36 2.67
C HIS A 54 -8.35 -7.79 2.66
N SER A 55 -8.88 -8.67 1.80
CA SER A 55 -8.43 -10.07 1.68
C SER A 55 -6.95 -10.18 1.31
N PHE A 56 -6.44 -9.29 0.46
CA PHE A 56 -5.02 -9.26 0.10
C PHE A 56 -4.17 -8.79 1.28
N LEU A 57 -4.57 -7.70 1.94
CA LEU A 57 -3.81 -7.14 3.05
C LEU A 57 -3.75 -8.07 4.27
N VAL A 58 -4.80 -8.82 4.58
CA VAL A 58 -4.84 -9.74 5.74
C VAL A 58 -4.33 -11.15 5.46
N ARG A 59 -4.19 -11.55 4.20
CA ARG A 59 -3.67 -12.89 3.87
C ARG A 59 -2.22 -13.08 4.31
N GLY A 60 -1.47 -11.99 4.34
CA GLY A 60 -0.03 -11.99 4.58
C GLY A 60 0.77 -12.76 3.51
N ASN A 61 1.98 -13.15 3.89
CA ASN A 61 2.99 -13.77 3.02
C ASN A 61 3.35 -12.91 1.78
N TRP A 62 3.40 -11.59 1.98
CA TRP A 62 3.83 -10.64 0.95
C TRP A 62 5.29 -10.25 1.12
N MET A 63 5.96 -10.08 -0.02
CA MET A 63 7.30 -9.49 -0.09
C MET A 63 7.26 -8.00 0.26
N LEU A 64 8.41 -7.44 0.65
CA LEU A 64 8.58 -5.99 0.75
C LEU A 64 8.22 -5.32 -0.57
N GLY A 65 7.73 -4.08 -0.50
CA GLY A 65 7.40 -3.29 -1.68
C GLY A 65 6.20 -3.80 -2.47
N GLN A 66 5.52 -4.89 -2.08
CA GLN A 66 4.32 -5.38 -2.76
C GLN A 66 3.20 -4.32 -2.68
N PRO A 67 2.72 -3.79 -3.81
CA PRO A 67 1.66 -2.78 -3.80
C PRO A 67 0.28 -3.38 -4.15
N PHE A 68 -0.74 -2.92 -3.43
CA PHE A 68 -2.16 -3.11 -3.74
C PHE A 68 -2.87 -1.77 -3.71
N TYR A 69 -3.91 -1.57 -4.51
CA TYR A 69 -4.68 -0.33 -4.44
C TYR A 69 -6.15 -0.50 -4.77
N PHE A 70 -6.97 0.35 -4.18
CA PHE A 70 -8.38 0.51 -4.48
C PHE A 70 -8.67 1.98 -4.80
N GLN A 71 -9.16 2.25 -6.00
CA GLN A 71 -9.37 3.63 -6.49
C GLN A 71 -8.08 4.46 -6.39
N ASN A 72 -8.07 5.51 -5.57
CA ASN A 72 -6.92 6.39 -5.32
C ASN A 72 -6.25 6.15 -3.96
N LEU A 73 -6.49 4.99 -3.34
CA LEU A 73 -5.89 4.57 -2.07
C LEU A 73 -4.98 3.37 -2.29
N CYS A 74 -3.69 3.56 -2.08
CA CYS A 74 -2.63 2.59 -2.29
C CYS A 74 -2.01 2.14 -0.97
N PHE A 75 -1.63 0.87 -0.92
CA PHE A 75 -0.96 0.18 0.16
C PHE A 75 0.31 -0.43 -0.39
N ILE A 76 1.44 -0.21 0.26
CA ILE A 76 2.72 -0.82 -0.13
C ILE A 76 3.32 -1.50 1.09
N ASN A 77 3.57 -2.80 1.00
CA ASN A 77 4.06 -3.58 2.12
C ASN A 77 5.45 -3.08 2.60
N GLN A 78 5.57 -2.71 3.86
CA GLN A 78 6.81 -2.17 4.48
C GLN A 78 7.54 -3.20 5.33
N ILE A 79 6.85 -4.26 5.76
CA ILE A 79 7.39 -5.31 6.63
C ILE A 79 7.14 -6.66 5.97
N ASN A 80 8.15 -7.54 5.97
CA ASN A 80 8.01 -8.88 5.41
C ASN A 80 6.76 -9.59 5.93
N ALA A 81 6.20 -10.46 5.09
CA ALA A 81 4.97 -11.19 5.35
C ALA A 81 3.69 -10.35 5.38
N GLY A 82 3.72 -9.02 5.22
CA GLY A 82 2.50 -8.23 5.04
C GLY A 82 1.94 -7.62 6.33
N ASP A 83 2.78 -7.42 7.35
CA ASP A 83 2.33 -6.99 8.68
C ASP A 83 2.01 -5.48 8.73
N GLU A 84 2.71 -4.66 7.94
CA GLU A 84 2.58 -3.21 7.98
C GLU A 84 2.64 -2.60 6.58
N TRP A 85 1.67 -1.76 6.27
CA TRP A 85 1.44 -1.22 4.93
C TRP A 85 1.56 0.30 4.93
N LEU A 86 2.43 0.83 4.07
CA LEU A 86 2.48 2.26 3.76
C LEU A 86 1.19 2.65 3.06
N VAL A 87 0.43 3.57 3.63
CA VAL A 87 -0.82 4.04 3.03
C VAL A 87 -0.61 5.37 2.32
N ILE A 88 -1.00 5.41 1.05
CA ILE A 88 -0.91 6.59 0.19
C ILE A 88 -2.28 6.87 -0.43
N ARG A 89 -2.81 8.07 -0.22
CA ARG A 89 -4.05 8.54 -0.89
C ARG A 89 -3.70 9.68 -1.83
N ASP A 90 -4.05 9.54 -3.11
CA ASP A 90 -3.57 10.42 -4.19
C ASP A 90 -2.06 10.55 -4.23
N GLY A 91 -1.50 11.64 -3.72
CA GLY A 91 -0.05 11.88 -3.63
C GLY A 91 0.42 12.07 -2.19
N VAL A 92 -0.37 11.63 -1.21
CA VAL A 92 -0.14 11.88 0.21
C VAL A 92 0.08 10.54 0.91
N ALA A 93 1.34 10.23 1.23
CA ALA A 93 1.64 9.22 2.23
C ALA A 93 1.32 9.80 3.61
N PHE A 94 0.51 9.12 4.41
CA PHE A 94 0.02 9.68 5.67
C PHE A 94 0.16 8.76 6.88
N GLU A 95 0.11 7.44 6.70
CA GLU A 95 0.28 6.51 7.82
C GLU A 95 0.75 5.12 7.38
N SER A 96 1.01 4.30 8.40
CA SER A 96 1.23 2.86 8.28
C SER A 96 0.06 2.12 8.91
N LEU A 97 -0.43 1.07 8.24
CA LEU A 97 -1.62 0.32 8.65
C LEU A 97 -1.28 -1.17 8.83
N THR A 98 -1.71 -1.76 9.94
CA THR A 98 -1.73 -3.22 10.15
C THR A 98 -3.15 -3.73 9.88
N ALA A 99 -3.40 -4.22 8.66
CA ALA A 99 -4.75 -4.64 8.26
C ALA A 99 -5.26 -5.87 9.02
N GLU A 100 -4.38 -6.79 9.42
CA GLU A 100 -4.75 -7.97 10.23
C GLU A 100 -5.36 -7.60 11.58
N ALA A 101 -5.01 -6.44 12.14
CA ALA A 101 -5.57 -5.96 13.39
C ALA A 101 -7.02 -5.44 13.24
N MET A 102 -7.51 -5.29 12.01
CA MET A 102 -8.84 -4.75 11.71
C MET A 102 -9.75 -5.80 11.08
N GLY A 103 -10.90 -6.03 11.71
CA GLY A 103 -11.97 -6.80 11.09
C GLY A 103 -12.47 -6.11 9.81
N TYR A 104 -13.05 -6.87 8.87
CA TYR A 104 -13.46 -6.33 7.57
C TYR A 104 -14.38 -5.09 7.67
N GLU A 105 -15.39 -5.10 8.54
CA GLU A 105 -16.31 -3.96 8.68
C GLU A 105 -15.63 -2.72 9.29
N GLU A 106 -14.64 -2.91 10.17
CA GLU A 106 -13.81 -1.83 10.69
C GLU A 106 -12.93 -1.25 9.59
N PHE A 107 -12.23 -2.10 8.84
CA PHE A 107 -11.40 -1.70 7.71
C PHE A 107 -12.22 -0.93 6.66
N LYS A 108 -13.39 -1.46 6.28
CA LYS A 108 -14.31 -0.80 5.36
C LYS A 108 -14.82 0.54 5.89
N GLY A 109 -15.07 0.65 7.19
CA GLY A 109 -15.39 1.91 7.86
C GLY A 109 -14.23 2.91 7.77
N TRP A 110 -13.00 2.46 8.02
CA TRP A 110 -11.78 3.25 7.90
C TRP A 110 -11.56 3.74 6.45
N VAL A 111 -11.67 2.85 5.45
CA VAL A 111 -11.57 3.23 4.03
C VAL A 111 -12.59 4.32 3.69
N LYS A 112 -13.85 4.19 4.13
CA LYS A 112 -14.87 5.22 3.88
C LYS A 112 -14.54 6.58 4.50
N ARG A 113 -13.87 6.62 5.65
CA ARG A 113 -13.42 7.86 6.28
C ARG A 113 -12.27 8.50 5.50
N VAL A 114 -11.22 7.72 5.22
CA VAL A 114 -10.06 8.14 4.42
C VAL A 114 -10.48 8.67 3.04
N MET A 115 -11.43 8.01 2.38
CA MET A 115 -11.89 8.43 1.05
C MET A 115 -12.64 9.78 1.07
N LYS A 116 -13.25 10.15 2.20
CA LYS A 116 -13.94 11.44 2.39
C LYS A 116 -13.03 12.54 2.94
N ALA A 117 -11.87 12.16 3.49
CA ALA A 117 -10.92 13.07 4.10
C ALA A 117 -10.38 14.09 3.08
N THR A 118 -10.12 15.31 3.55
CA THR A 118 -9.28 16.26 2.83
C THR A 118 -7.81 15.89 2.96
N GLU A 119 -6.95 16.45 2.11
CA GLU A 119 -5.51 16.27 2.27
C GLU A 119 -5.02 16.74 3.66
N GLN A 120 -5.60 17.81 4.21
CA GLN A 120 -5.22 18.30 5.53
C GLN A 120 -5.62 17.32 6.64
N ASP A 121 -6.78 16.67 6.52
CA ASP A 121 -7.23 15.65 7.48
C ASP A 121 -6.30 14.44 7.45
N LEU A 122 -5.85 14.01 6.26
CA LEU A 122 -4.89 12.92 6.12
C LEU A 122 -3.54 13.28 6.76
N ARG A 123 -3.01 14.47 6.47
CA ARG A 123 -1.73 14.95 7.05
C ARG A 123 -1.77 15.06 8.57
N ASN A 124 -2.94 15.31 9.14
CA ASN A 124 -3.14 15.47 10.59
C ASN A 124 -3.67 14.21 11.29
N LEU A 125 -4.04 13.17 10.53
CA LEU A 125 -4.70 11.96 11.02
C LEU A 125 -6.04 12.24 11.75
N THR A 126 -6.86 13.15 11.20
CA THR A 126 -8.13 13.62 11.80
C THR A 126 -9.37 13.24 10.99
N TYR A 127 -9.41 12.04 10.40
CA TYR A 127 -10.43 11.60 9.45
C TYR A 127 -11.42 10.55 9.98
#